data_AF-H9UB46-F1
#
_entry.id   AF-H9UB46-F1
#
_cell.length_a   1.000
_cell.length_b   1.000
_cell.length_c   1.000
_cell.angle_alpha   90.00
_cell.angle_beta   90.00
_cell.angle_gamma   90.00
#
_symmetry.space_group_name_H-M   'P 1'
#
loop_
_entity.id
_entity.type
_entity.pdbx_description
1 polymer ?
#
loop_
_entity_poly.entity_id
_entity_poly.type
_entity_poly.pdbx_seq_one_letter_code
_entity_poly.pdbx_strand_id
1 'polypeptide(L)'
;MDNIQNNQEVYITENTSFEEIAEYFPYLIQPLLEKGIKVIVCGDVKWGTIGEELERLGLKKEEILRELNEIAKKQGGPVRSFKLDI
;
A
#
# COMPACT_ATOMS: atom_id res chain seq x y z
N MET A 1 -26.92 -3.74 24.63
CA MET A 1 -25.69 -4.51 24.38
C MET A 1 -25.19 -4.09 23.00
N ASP A 2 -24.46 -2.99 22.95
CA ASP A 2 -23.93 -2.47 21.69
C ASP A 2 -22.65 -3.25 21.38
N ASN A 3 -22.81 -4.23 20.48
CA ASN A 3 -21.70 -5.03 19.98
C ASN A 3 -20.92 -4.15 19.00
N ILE A 4 -19.97 -3.37 19.52
CA ILE A 4 -19.06 -2.55 18.73
C ILE A 4 -18.12 -3.50 17.99
N GLN A 5 -18.47 -3.78 16.73
CA GLN A 5 -17.58 -4.42 15.77
C GLN A 5 -16.41 -3.45 15.56
N ASN A 6 -15.30 -3.64 16.29
CA ASN A 6 -14.04 -2.96 16.04
C ASN A 6 -13.45 -3.52 14.73
N ASN A 7 -14.03 -3.17 13.58
CA ASN A 7 -13.42 -3.43 12.29
C ASN A 7 -12.28 -2.43 12.11
N GLN A 8 -11.06 -2.82 12.50
CA GLN A 8 -9.86 -2.12 12.09
C GLN A 8 -9.73 -2.33 10.57
N GLU A 9 -10.10 -1.33 9.77
CA GLU A 9 -9.87 -1.38 8.33
C GLU A 9 -8.36 -1.42 8.06
N VAL A 10 -7.90 -2.54 7.53
CA VAL A 10 -6.54 -2.75 7.02
C VAL A 10 -6.65 -2.73 5.51
N TYR A 11 -6.01 -1.74 4.89
CA TYR A 11 -5.98 -1.52 3.45
C TYR A 11 -4.79 -2.22 2.80
N ILE A 12 -3.63 -2.20 3.46
CA ILE A 12 -2.38 -2.76 2.91
C ILE A 12 -1.96 -3.97 3.75
N THR A 13 -1.79 -5.10 3.10
CA THR A 13 -1.25 -6.33 3.71
C THR A 13 0.04 -6.73 3.01
N GLU A 14 0.75 -7.72 3.55
CA GLU A 14 1.95 -8.25 2.89
C GLU A 14 1.66 -8.80 1.49
N ASN A 15 0.43 -9.25 1.23
CA ASN A 15 0.00 -9.80 -0.05
C ASN A 15 -0.47 -8.72 -1.04
N THR A 16 -0.57 -7.46 -0.62
CA THR A 16 -0.95 -6.36 -1.51
C THR A 16 0.13 -6.18 -2.57
N SER A 17 -0.31 -6.22 -3.84
CA SER A 17 0.59 -6.11 -4.98
C SER A 17 0.99 -4.66 -5.26
N PHE A 18 2.12 -4.45 -5.92
CA PHE A 18 2.55 -3.10 -6.30
C PHE A 18 1.61 -2.45 -7.32
N GLU A 19 0.96 -3.26 -8.17
CA GLU A 19 -0.10 -2.85 -9.08
C GLU A 19 -1.32 -2.33 -8.30
N GLU A 20 -1.75 -3.04 -7.27
CA GLU A 20 -2.84 -2.59 -6.40
C GLU A 20 -2.48 -1.28 -5.69
N ILE A 21 -1.23 -1.15 -5.21
CA ILE A 21 -0.74 0.10 -4.62
C ILE A 21 -0.75 1.22 -5.67
N ALA A 22 -0.28 0.98 -6.88
CA ALA A 22 -0.22 2.01 -7.91
C ALA A 22 -1.62 2.44 -8.39
N GLU A 23 -2.57 1.51 -8.47
CA GLU A 23 -3.93 1.75 -8.94
C GLU A 23 -4.81 2.39 -7.85
N TYR A 24 -4.83 1.81 -6.65
CA TYR A 24 -5.78 2.18 -5.59
C TYR A 24 -5.17 3.03 -4.50
N PHE A 25 -3.84 3.00 -4.32
CA PHE A 25 -3.15 3.74 -3.25
C PHE A 25 -1.95 4.55 -3.78
N PRO A 26 -2.09 5.32 -4.88
CA PRO A 26 -0.95 6.00 -5.52
C PRO A 26 -0.24 6.98 -4.58
N TYR A 27 -0.95 7.50 -3.58
CA TYR A 27 -0.38 8.36 -2.53
C TYR A 27 0.62 7.63 -1.61
N LEU A 28 0.66 6.30 -1.61
CA LEU A 28 1.65 5.50 -0.87
C LEU A 28 2.97 5.33 -1.63
N ILE A 29 3.03 5.65 -2.93
CA ILE A 29 4.25 5.51 -3.73
C ILE A 29 5.39 6.36 -3.18
N GLN A 30 5.10 7.62 -2.83
CA GLN A 30 6.11 8.55 -2.31
C GLN A 30 6.65 8.10 -0.92
N PRO A 31 5.81 7.76 0.08
CA PRO A 31 6.28 7.18 1.35
C PRO A 31 7.10 5.89 1.19
N LEU A 32 6.73 5.02 0.24
CA LEU A 32 7.50 3.80 -0.04
C LEU A 32 8.88 4.13 -0.62
N LEU A 33 8.94 5.09 -1.54
CA LEU A 33 10.19 5.53 -2.15
C LEU A 33 11.16 6.13 -1.12
N GLU A 34 10.66 6.92 -0.17
CA GLU A 34 11.45 7.49 0.94
C GLU A 34 12.09 6.42 1.83
N LYS A 35 11.49 5.22 1.88
CA LYS A 35 12.02 4.06 2.59
C LYS A 35 12.91 3.17 1.71
N GLY A 36 13.17 3.58 0.46
CA GLY A 36 13.97 2.84 -0.51
C GLY A 36 13.21 1.74 -1.27
N ILE A 37 11.88 1.69 -1.14
CA ILE A 37 11.02 0.70 -1.79
C ILE A 37 10.49 1.29 -3.09
N LYS A 38 10.88 0.71 -4.22
CA LYS A 38 10.48 1.21 -5.55
C LYS A 38 9.23 0.49 -6.03
N VAL A 39 8.13 1.24 -6.16
CA VAL A 39 6.87 0.76 -6.79
C VAL A 39 6.95 0.80 -8.31
N ILE A 40 7.63 1.81 -8.87
CA ILE A 40 7.82 2.00 -10.31
C ILE A 40 9.29 1.78 -10.66
N VAL A 41 9.55 0.92 -11.65
CA VAL A 41 10.88 0.58 -12.13
C VAL A 41 10.89 0.66 -13.65
N CYS A 42 11.87 1.38 -14.22
CA CYS A 42 12.01 1.56 -15.67
C CYS A 42 10.74 2.11 -16.37
N GLY A 43 9.92 2.87 -15.66
CA GLY A 43 8.69 3.47 -16.21
C GLY A 43 7.45 2.58 -16.11
N ASP A 44 7.55 1.40 -15.53
CA ASP A 44 6.42 0.49 -15.32
C ASP A 44 6.25 0.13 -13.84
N VAL A 45 5.05 -0.29 -13.44
CA VAL A 45 4.81 -0.78 -12.08
C VAL A 45 5.52 -2.12 -11.92
N LYS A 46 6.24 -2.25 -10.81
CA LYS A 46 6.94 -3.49 -10.44
C LYS A 46 5.91 -4.61 -10.20
N TRP A 47 6.27 -5.83 -10.56
CA TRP A 47 5.47 -7.02 -10.28
C TRP A 47 5.88 -7.64 -8.94
N GLY A 48 4.90 -8.20 -8.23
CA GLY A 48 5.07 -8.86 -6.93
C GLY A 48 4.39 -8.10 -5.80
N THR A 49 4.61 -8.59 -4.58
CA THR A 49 3.95 -8.04 -3.39
C THR A 49 4.88 -7.16 -2.56
N ILE A 50 4.29 -6.27 -1.77
CA ILE A 50 5.05 -5.47 -0.83
C ILE A 50 5.75 -6.34 0.23
N GLY A 51 5.13 -7.43 0.67
CA GLY A 51 5.70 -8.35 1.65
C GLY A 51 7.01 -8.98 1.18
N GLU A 52 7.01 -9.53 -0.04
CA GLU A 52 8.19 -10.13 -0.67
C GLU A 52 9.32 -9.10 -0.80
N GLU A 53 9.00 -7.86 -1.18
CA GLU A 53 10.01 -6.82 -1.34
C GLU A 53 10.61 -6.37 -0.02
N LEU A 54 9.79 -6.24 1.02
CA LEU A 54 10.25 -5.88 2.37
C LEU A 54 11.17 -6.94 2.93
N GLU A 55 10.84 -8.22 2.75
CA GLU A 55 11.68 -9.35 3.13
C GLU A 55 13.01 -9.34 2.36
N ARG A 56 12.96 -9.14 1.03
CA ARG A 56 14.15 -9.05 0.18
C ARG A 56 15.09 -7.91 0.58
N LEU A 57 14.54 -6.79 1.06
CA LEU A 57 15.31 -5.63 1.53
C LEU A 57 15.73 -5.74 3.00
N GLY A 58 15.29 -6.76 3.73
CA GLY A 58 15.56 -6.91 5.16
C GLY A 58 14.93 -5.82 6.03
N LEU A 59 13.82 -5.24 5.57
CA LEU A 59 13.10 -4.17 6.28
C LEU A 59 12.09 -4.75 7.27
N LYS A 60 11.79 -3.99 8.33
CA LYS A 60 10.79 -4.38 9.35
C LYS A 60 9.38 -4.28 8.77
N LYS A 61 8.89 -5.41 8.25
CA LYS A 61 7.60 -5.52 7.56
C LYS A 61 6.44 -4.95 8.37
N GLU A 62 6.33 -5.33 9.64
CA GLU A 62 5.20 -4.96 10.51
C GLU A 62 5.13 -3.44 10.76
N GLU A 63 6.29 -2.79 10.90
CA GLU A 63 6.38 -1.35 11.13
C GLU A 63 5.93 -0.56 9.90
N ILE A 64 6.40 -0.98 8.72
CA ILE A 64 6.09 -0.33 7.45
C ILE A 64 4.62 -0.54 7.09
N LEU A 65 4.10 -1.77 7.19
CA LEU A 65 2.69 -2.04 6.93
C LEU A 65 1.78 -1.23 7.86
N ARG A 66 2.13 -1.11 9.15
CA ARG A 66 1.39 -0.25 10.08
C ARG A 66 1.36 1.20 9.60
N GLU A 67 2.51 1.75 9.24
CA GLU A 67 2.62 3.15 8.78
C GLU A 67 1.82 3.40 7.50
N LEU A 68 1.90 2.50 6.51
CA LEU A 68 1.14 2.62 5.26
C LEU A 68 -0.36 2.59 5.51
N ASN A 69 -0.82 1.72 6.41
CA ASN A 69 -2.23 1.66 6.79
C ASN A 69 -2.69 2.93 7.52
N GLU A 70 -1.85 3.54 8.36
CA GLU A 70 -2.18 4.83 8.99
C GLU A 70 -2.27 5.96 7.97
N ILE A 71 -1.41 5.96 6.94
CA ILE A 71 -1.52 6.91 5.82
C ILE A 71 -2.82 6.64 5.05
N ALA A 72 -3.12 5.39 4.72
CA ALA A 72 -4.32 5.01 3.97
C ALA A 72 -5.61 5.41 4.70
N LYS A 73 -5.69 5.16 6.01
CA LYS A 73 -6.82 5.61 6.85
C LYS A 73 -6.99 7.13 6.80
N LYS A 74 -5.90 7.89 6.89
CA LYS A 74 -5.94 9.37 6.82
C LYS A 74 -6.40 9.89 5.46
N GLN A 75 -6.15 9.13 4.39
CA GLN A 75 -6.58 9.45 3.03
C GLN A 75 -7.98 8.93 2.70
N GLY A 76 -8.63 8.18 3.60
CA GLY A 76 -9.96 7.61 3.40
C GLY A 76 -9.99 6.30 2.61
N GLY A 77 -8.86 5.58 2.55
CA GLY A 77 -8.76 4.27 1.88
C GLY A 77 -8.40 4.35 0.39
N PRO A 78 -8.82 3.37 -0.43
CA PRO A 78 -8.46 3.33 -1.84
C PRO A 78 -9.08 4.50 -2.61
N VAL A 79 -8.30 5.13 -3.49
CA VAL A 79 -8.83 6.10 -4.44
C VAL A 79 -9.50 5.35 -5.59
N ARG A 80 -10.60 5.89 -6.10
CA ARG A 80 -11.08 5.47 -7.43
C ARG A 80 -10.06 5.98 -8.43
N SER A 81 -9.18 5.10 -8.90
CA SER A 81 -8.34 5.38 -10.06
C SER A 81 -9.22 5.97 -11.14
N PHE A 82 -8.76 7.08 -11.73
CA PHE A 82 -9.32 7.61 -12.97
C PHE A 82 -9.11 6.53 -14.05
N LYS A 83 -10.03 5.56 -14.14
CA LYS A 83 -10.40 5.06 -15.46
C LYS A 83 -10.85 6.31 -16.20
N LEU A 84 -9.99 6.80 -17.07
CA LEU A 84 -10.44 7.66 -18.15
C LEU A 84 -11.48 6.80 -18.88
N ASP A 85 -12.76 7.09 -18.66
CA ASP A 85 -13.83 6.63 -19.53
C ASP A 85 -13.55 7.28 -20.90
N ILE A 86 -12.67 6.66 -21.69
CA ILE A 86 -12.45 6.96 -23.11
C ILE A 86 -13.10 5.87 -23.96
#